data_AF-A0A8J7A4Y3-F1
#
_entry.id   AF-A0A8J7A4Y3-F1
#
_cell.length_a   1.000
_cell.length_b   1.000
_cell.length_c   1.000
_cell.angle_alpha   90.00
_cell.angle_beta   90.00
_cell.angle_gamma   90.00
#
_symmetry.space_group_name_H-M   'P 1'
#
loop_
_entity.id
_entity.type
_entity.pdbx_description
1 polymer ?
#
loop_
_entity_poly.entity_id
_entity_poly.type
_entity_poly.pdbx_seq_one_letter_code
_entity_poly.pdbx_strand_id
1 'polypeptide(L)' 'MATYQDIRRQIENLASDEKLQLLEELAARHRMQLNPKRSIMELKRLGKELWQGLDTQAYINRERASWKS' A
#
# COMPACT_ATOMS: atom_id res chain seq x y z
N MET A 1 3.54 15.38 -31.35
CA MET A 1 3.64 14.39 -30.25
C MET A 1 4.81 14.82 -29.38
N ALA A 2 4.63 15.03 -28.08
CA ALA A 2 5.76 15.38 -27.21
C ALA A 2 6.69 14.16 -27.10
N THR A 3 7.97 14.34 -27.38
CA THR A 3 8.96 13.26 -27.27
C THR A 3 9.29 13.07 -25.80
N TYR A 4 9.63 11.85 -25.36
CA TYR A 4 10.03 11.59 -23.97
C TYR A 4 11.11 12.57 -23.45
N GLN A 5 12.02 13.00 -24.33
CA GLN A 5 13.07 13.97 -24.02
C GLN A 5 12.52 15.38 -23.74
N ASP A 6 11.45 15.80 -24.41
CA ASP A 6 10.82 17.10 -24.20
C ASP A 6 10.13 17.14 -22.83
N ILE A 7 9.49 16.04 -22.44
CA ILE A 7 8.84 15.89 -21.12
C ILE A 7 9.90 15.90 -20.02
N ARG A 8 11.01 15.17 -20.21
CA ARG A 8 12.09 15.13 -19.22
C ARG A 8 12.70 16.52 -18.98
N ARG A 9 12.93 17.30 -20.03
CA ARG A 9 13.43 18.68 -19.89
C ARG A 9 12.45 19.59 -19.15
N GLN A 10 11.15 19.44 -19.41
CA GLN A 10 10.13 20.18 -18.68
C GLN A 10 10.10 19.81 -17.20
N ILE A 11 10.27 18.51 -16.87
CA ILE A 11 10.36 18.06 -15.48
C ILE A 11 11.62 18.58 -14.82
N GLU A 12 12.76 18.62 -15.50
CA GLU A 12 14.02 19.14 -14.97
C GLU A 12 13.95 20.64 -14.63
N ASN A 13 13.14 21.41 -15.37
CA ASN A 13 12.92 22.84 -15.15
C ASN A 13 11.93 23.17 -14.02
N LEU A 14 11.17 22.21 -13.50
CA LEU A 14 10.23 22.42 -12.39
C LEU A 14 10.95 22.70 -11.07
N ALA A 15 10.28 23.41 -10.18
CA ALA A 15 10.75 23.60 -8.81
C ALA A 15 10.75 22.25 -8.05
N SER A 16 11.50 22.16 -6.95
CA SER A 16 11.71 20.89 -6.25
C SER A 16 10.43 20.36 -5.59
N ASP A 17 9.57 21.26 -5.13
CA ASP A 17 8.24 20.99 -4.60
C ASP A 17 7.28 20.49 -5.70
N GLU A 18 7.28 21.12 -6.87
CA GLU A 18 6.46 20.69 -8.00
C GLU A 18 6.89 19.31 -8.54
N LYS A 19 8.20 19.03 -8.54
CA LYS A 19 8.74 17.70 -8.88
C LYS A 19 8.24 16.62 -7.92
N LEU A 20 8.22 16.93 -6.62
CA LEU A 20 7.75 16.00 -5.59
C LEU A 20 6.25 15.75 -5.75
N GLN A 21 5.46 16.80 -5.95
CA GLN A 21 4.02 16.71 -6.19
C GLN A 21 3.70 15.87 -7.43
N LEU A 22 4.43 16.08 -8.52
CA LEU A 22 4.27 15.30 -9.75
C LEU A 22 4.62 13.82 -9.53
N LEU A 23 5.68 13.54 -8.76
CA LEU A 23 6.09 12.17 -8.44
C LEU A 23 5.03 11.45 -7.59
N GLU A 24 4.45 12.14 -6.61
CA GLU A 24 3.35 11.61 -5.80
C GLU A 24 2.10 11.32 -6.65
N GLU A 25 1.74 12.23 -7.55
CA GLU A 25 0.58 12.07 -8.43
C GLU A 25 0.76 10.88 -9.39
N LEU A 26 1.94 10.75 -10.00
CA LEU A 26 2.26 9.63 -10.87
C LEU A 26 2.28 8.30 -10.11
N ALA A 27 2.86 8.28 -8.90
CA ALA A 27 2.87 7.10 -8.05
C ALA A 27 1.44 6.70 -7.62
N ALA A 28 0.58 7.66 -7.28
CA ALA A 28 -0.81 7.40 -6.92
C ALA A 28 -1.61 6.82 -8.10
N ARG A 29 -1.45 7.39 -9.30
CA ARG A 29 -2.09 6.91 -10.53
C ARG A 29 -1.63 5.48 -10.87
N HIS A 30 -0.35 5.18 -10.75
CA HIS A 30 0.15 3.82 -10.94
C HIS A 30 -0.35 2.85 -9.87
N ARG A 31 -0.41 3.24 -8.59
CA ARG A 31 -0.99 2.40 -7.53
C ARG A 31 -2.47 2.08 -7.80
N MET A 32 -3.24 3.03 -8.34
CA MET A 32 -4.63 2.80 -8.72
C MET A 32 -4.77 1.88 -9.94
N GLN A 33 -3.83 1.94 -10.89
CA GLN A 33 -3.81 1.04 -12.06
C GLN A 33 -3.31 -0.37 -11.71
N LEU A 34 -2.38 -0.48 -10.76
CA LEU A 34 -1.75 -1.73 -10.33
C LEU A 34 -2.53 -2.49 -9.26
N ASN A 35 -3.51 -1.84 -8.61
CA ASN A 35 -4.48 -2.55 -7.79
C ASN A 35 -5.70 -2.89 -8.66
N PRO A 36 -5.76 -4.10 -9.26
CA PRO A 36 -7.03 -4.61 -9.73
C PRO A 36 -8.02 -4.54 -8.57
N LYS A 37 -9.32 -4.37 -8.85
CA LYS A 37 -10.38 -4.42 -7.84
C LYS A 37 -10.24 -5.73 -7.06
N ARG A 38 -9.52 -5.70 -5.94
CA ARG A 38 -9.23 -6.89 -5.15
C ARG A 38 -10.55 -7.35 -4.56
N SER A 39 -10.90 -8.59 -4.81
CA SER A 39 -12.10 -9.14 -4.22
C SER A 39 -11.87 -9.31 -2.73
N ILE A 40 -12.83 -8.90 -1.89
CA ILE A 40 -12.78 -9.20 -0.45
C ILE A 40 -12.64 -10.71 -0.19
N MET A 41 -13.00 -11.55 -1.17
CA MET A 41 -12.81 -13.00 -1.12
C MET A 41 -11.34 -13.42 -1.16
N GLU A 42 -10.40 -12.58 -1.59
CA GLU A 42 -8.95 -12.83 -1.51
C GLU A 42 -8.46 -12.87 -0.05
N LEU A 43 -9.15 -12.16 0.85
CA LEU A 43 -8.86 -12.17 2.29
C LEU A 43 -9.45 -13.41 2.98
N LYS A 44 -10.35 -14.13 2.30
CA LYS A 44 -10.94 -15.38 2.82
C LYS A 44 -9.83 -16.44 2.82
N ARG A 45 -9.58 -17.02 4.00
CA ARG A 45 -8.57 -18.08 4.28
C ARG A 45 -7.19 -17.59 4.74
N LEU A 46 -6.78 -16.35 4.44
CA LEU A 46 -5.55 -15.77 5.01
C LEU A 46 -5.54 -15.82 6.54
N GLY A 47 -6.68 -15.52 7.16
CA GLY A 47 -6.83 -15.59 8.62
C GLY A 47 -6.73 -17.02 9.19
N LYS A 48 -6.94 -18.08 8.41
CA LYS A 48 -6.74 -19.46 8.91
C LYS A 48 -5.28 -19.89 8.78
N GLU A 49 -4.65 -19.54 7.66
CA GLU A 49 -3.26 -19.87 7.36
C GLU A 49 -2.29 -19.14 8.29
N LEU A 50 -2.54 -17.86 8.57
CA LEU A 50 -1.69 -17.05 9.45
C LEU A 50 -1.71 -17.54 10.91
N TRP A 51 -2.83 -18.13 11.34
CA TRP A 51 -3.02 -18.64 12.70
C TRP A 51 -2.68 -20.12 12.83
N GLN A 52 -2.26 -20.76 11.74
CA GLN A 52 -1.91 -22.17 11.73
C GLN A 52 -0.56 -22.37 12.44
N GLY A 53 -0.57 -23.10 13.56
CA GLY A 53 0.62 -23.33 14.38
C GLY A 53 0.87 -22.28 15.47
N LEU A 54 0.03 -21.24 15.57
CA LEU A 54 0.01 -20.35 16.72
C LEU A 54 -0.92 -20.91 17.81
N ASP A 55 -0.49 -20.84 19.06
CA ASP A 55 -1.38 -21.09 20.20
C ASP A 55 -2.35 -19.91 20.34
N THR A 56 -3.50 -20.06 19.69
CA THR A 56 -4.56 -19.06 19.66
C THR A 56 -5.09 -18.77 21.06
N GLN A 57 -5.06 -19.75 21.97
CA GLN A 57 -5.54 -19.61 23.33
C GLN A 57 -4.59 -18.76 24.18
N ALA A 58 -3.28 -18.96 24.03
CA ALA A 58 -2.27 -18.14 24.69
C ALA A 58 -2.36 -16.67 24.24
N TYR A 59 -2.57 -16.43 22.93
CA TYR A 59 -2.74 -15.08 22.39
C TYR A 59 -3.99 -14.38 22.96
N ILE A 60 -5.13 -15.06 22.97
CA ILE A 60 -6.39 -14.52 23.54
C ILE A 60 -6.23 -14.21 25.02
N ASN A 61 -5.54 -15.06 25.78
CA ASN A 61 -5.32 -14.85 27.20
C ASN A 61 -4.43 -13.62 27.47
N ARG A 62 -3.43 -13.38 26.62
CA ARG A 62 -2.59 -12.18 26.69
C ARG A 62 -3.38 -10.91 26.41
N GLU A 63 -4.21 -10.92 25.37
CA GLU A 63 -5.08 -9.77 25.03
C GLU A 63 -6.13 -9.50 26.12
N ARG A 64 -6.70 -10.53 26.74
CA ARG A 64 -7.62 -10.35 27.88
C ARG A 64 -6.93 -9.79 29.11
N ALA A 65 -5.67 -10.14 29.33
CA ALA A 65 -4.89 -9.59 30.43
C ALA A 65 -4.53 -8.12 30.18
N SER A 66 -4.25 -7.72 28.93
CA SER A 66 -3.94 -6.32 28.60
C SER A 66 -5.14 -5.38 28.73
N TRP A 67 -6.37 -5.88 28.57
CA TRP A 67 -7.60 -5.09 28.73
C TRP A 67 -8.13 -5.03 30.17
N LYS A 68 -7.55 -5.84 31.07
CA LYS A 68 -7.85 -5.85 32.51
C LYS A 68 -6.91 -4.94 33.32
N SER A 69 -6.05 -4.19 32.65
CA SER A 69 -5.19 -3.14 33.22
C SER A 69 -5.72 -1.77 32.86
#